data_AF-A0A7N2LYL4-F1
#
_entry.id   AF-A0A7N2LYL4-F1
#
_cell.length_a   1.000
_cell.length_b   1.000
_cell.length_c   1.000
_cell.angle_alpha   90.00
_cell.angle_beta   90.00
_cell.angle_gamma   90.00
#
_symmetry.space_group_name_H-M   'P 1'
#
loop_
_entity.id
_entity.type
_entity.pdbx_description
1 polymer ?
#
loop_
_entity_poly.entity_id
_entity_poly.type
_entity_poly.pdbx_seq_one_letter_code
_entity_poly.pdbx_strand_id
1 'polypeptide(L)' 'MGPRLSIACFFTPNLYPSTITYGPIKELLSEDNPPVYRKTTVQDFIAYYDEKGLGGISALTHFKLQKGNQEMRG' A
#
# COMPACT_ATOMS: atom_id res chain seq x y z
N MET A 1 -11.86 31.75 -20.27
CA MET A 1 -11.25 30.62 -19.55
C MET A 1 -9.82 30.99 -19.22
N GLY A 2 -9.53 31.31 -17.96
CA GLY A 2 -8.17 31.65 -17.52
C GLY A 2 -7.35 30.41 -17.16
N PRO A 3 -6.01 30.53 -17.11
CA PRO A 3 -5.15 29.42 -16.71
C PRO A 3 -5.38 29.01 -15.25
N ARG A 4 -5.41 27.69 -14.98
CA ARG A 4 -5.42 27.14 -13.62
C ARG A 4 -3.99 26.85 -13.17
N LEU A 5 -3.60 27.40 -12.03
CA LEU A 5 -2.33 27.11 -11.36
C LEU A 5 -2.59 26.26 -10.11
N SER A 6 -1.79 25.22 -9.91
CA SER A 6 -1.80 24.43 -8.67
C SER A 6 -0.38 23.96 -8.35
N ILE A 7 -0.03 23.97 -7.06
CA ILE A 7 1.25 23.48 -6.54
C ILE A 7 0.93 22.38 -5.54
N ALA A 8 1.61 21.24 -5.65
CA ALA A 8 1.52 20.14 -4.72
C ALA A 8 2.88 19.91 -4.05
N CYS A 9 2.87 19.54 -2.78
CA CYS A 9 4.06 19.17 -2.02
C CYS A 9 3.83 17.78 -1.40
N PHE A 10 4.76 16.85 -1.64
CA PHE A 10 4.65 15.47 -1.18
C PHE A 10 5.79 15.16 -0.21
N PHE A 11 5.44 14.70 0.98
CA PHE A 11 6.40 14.16 1.94
C PHE A 11 6.44 12.65 1.76
N THR A 12 7.60 12.12 1.37
CA THR A 12 7.77 10.68 1.14
C THR A 12 9.09 10.17 1.71
N PRO A 13 9.09 9.01 2.39
CA PRO A 13 10.32 8.34 2.81
C PRO A 13 11.11 7.74 1.64
N ASN A 14 10.60 7.76 0.40
CA ASN A 14 11.27 7.16 -0.76
C ASN A 14 12.72 7.66 -0.97
N LEU A 15 12.93 8.95 -0.73
CA LEU A 15 14.23 9.59 -0.95
C LEU A 15 15.26 9.23 0.13
N TYR A 16 14.85 8.50 1.17
CA TYR A 16 15.72 8.05 2.24
C TYR A 16 15.69 6.52 2.31
N PRO A 17 16.70 5.82 1.75
CA PRO A 17 16.74 4.36 1.78
C PRO A 17 16.70 3.89 3.25
N SER A 18 15.61 3.23 3.61
CA SER A 18 15.37 2.70 4.95
C SER A 18 14.94 1.25 4.85
N THR A 19 15.36 0.45 5.83
CA THR A 19 14.93 -0.96 5.96
C THR A 19 13.62 -1.08 6.73
N ILE A 20 12.95 0.05 7.00
CA ILE A 20 11.70 0.09 7.76
C ILE A 20 10.61 -0.61 6.96
N THR A 21 9.96 -1.56 7.62
CA THR A 21 8.83 -2.28 7.05
C THR A 21 7.52 -1.63 7.52
N TYR A 22 6.67 -1.28 6.57
CA TYR A 22 5.36 -0.68 6.77
C TYR A 22 4.28 -1.76 6.67
N GLY A 23 3.21 -1.60 7.44
CA GLY A 23 2.06 -2.47 7.42
C GLY A 23 0.90 -1.84 8.20
N PRO A 24 -0.23 -2.56 8.36
CA PRO A 24 -1.36 -2.05 9.12
C PRO A 24 -0.98 -1.65 10.54
N ILE A 25 -1.53 -0.53 11.02
CA ILE A 25 -1.30 -0.01 12.37
C ILE A 25 -1.94 -0.98 13.36
N LYS A 26 -1.10 -1.65 14.18
CA LYS A 26 -1.53 -2.75 15.05
C LYS A 26 -2.63 -2.34 16.03
N GLU A 27 -2.56 -1.12 16.55
CA GLU A 27 -3.52 -0.57 17.53
C GLU A 27 -4.93 -0.38 16.95
N LEU A 28 -5.06 -0.36 15.61
CA LEU A 28 -6.35 -0.23 14.93
C LEU A 28 -6.93 -1.58 14.49
N LEU A 29 -6.22 -2.69 14.71
CA LEU A 29 -6.67 -4.02 14.30
C LEU A 29 -7.57 -4.64 15.37
N SER A 30 -8.63 -5.31 14.93
CA SER A 30 -9.55 -6.08 15.77
C SER A 30 -10.09 -7.28 14.98
N GLU A 31 -10.92 -8.12 15.62
CA GLU A 31 -11.61 -9.22 14.92
C GLU A 31 -12.50 -8.69 13.80
N ASP A 32 -13.22 -7.59 14.04
CA ASP A 32 -14.08 -6.94 13.05
C ASP A 32 -13.30 -6.09 12.03
N ASN A 33 -12.05 -5.74 12.32
CA ASN A 33 -11.17 -4.97 11.45
C ASN A 33 -9.82 -5.68 11.25
N PRO A 34 -9.80 -6.80 10.53
CA PRO A 34 -8.59 -7.56 10.31
C PRO A 34 -7.63 -6.80 9.37
N PRO A 35 -6.32 -7.11 9.42
CA PRO A 35 -5.37 -6.51 8.50
C PRO A 35 -5.74 -6.85 7.05
N VAL A 36 -5.75 -5.85 6.17
CA VAL A 36 -6.08 -6.01 4.75
C VAL A 36 -4.82 -6.16 3.90
N TYR A 37 -3.70 -5.57 4.33
CA TYR A 37 -2.46 -5.50 3.57
C TYR A 37 -1.31 -6.19 4.29
N ARG A 38 -0.42 -6.82 3.53
CA ARG A 38 0.82 -7.42 4.03
C ARG A 38 1.84 -6.34 4.35
N LYS A 39 2.84 -6.72 5.14
CA LYS A 39 4.01 -5.88 5.40
C LYS A 39 4.89 -5.73 4.15
N THR A 40 5.44 -4.54 3.92
CA THR A 40 6.32 -4.23 2.79
C THR A 40 7.24 -3.05 3.10
N THR A 41 8.31 -2.83 2.33
CA THR A 41 9.11 -1.60 2.42
C THR A 41 8.57 -0.54 1.46
N VAL A 42 8.94 0.72 1.68
CA VAL A 42 8.62 1.80 0.72
C VAL A 42 9.28 1.56 -0.63
N GLN A 43 10.50 1.00 -0.63
CA GLN A 43 11.22 0.70 -1.87
C GLN A 43 10.50 -0.37 -2.69
N ASP A 44 10.07 -1.46 -2.07
CA ASP A 44 9.29 -2.51 -2.76
C ASP A 44 7.95 -1.97 -3.28
N PHE A 45 7.29 -1.12 -2.48
CA PHE A 45 6.03 -0.49 -2.89
C PHE A 45 6.21 0.37 -4.14
N ILE A 46 7.25 1.20 -4.18
CA ILE A 46 7.50 2.14 -5.28
C ILE A 46 7.99 1.41 -6.52
N ALA A 47 8.89 0.44 -6.37
CA ALA A 47 9.34 -0.41 -7.47
C ALA A 47 8.13 -1.07 -8.17
N TYR A 48 7.21 -1.66 -7.40
CA TYR A 48 6.00 -2.24 -7.96
C TYR A 48 5.06 -1.19 -8.55
N TYR A 49 4.88 -0.05 -7.88
CA TYR A 49 4.02 1.03 -8.37
C TYR A 49 4.46 1.53 -9.75
N ASP A 50 5.76 1.74 -9.93
CA ASP A 50 6.36 2.19 -11.20
C ASP A 50 6.29 1.08 -12.27
N GLU A 51 6.61 -0.16 -11.92
CA GLU A 51 6.55 -1.32 -12.84
C GLU A 51 5.12 -1.58 -13.35
N LYS A 52 4.13 -1.50 -12.46
CA LYS A 52 2.72 -1.80 -12.78
C LYS A 52 2.09 -0.80 -13.76
N GLY A 53 2.60 0.44 -13.84
CA GLY A 53 2.16 1.45 -14.79
C GLY A 53 0.69 1.89 -14.68
N LEU A 54 0.18 2.52 -15.75
CA LEU A 54 -1.10 3.24 -15.77
C LEU A 54 -2.35 2.36 -15.97
N GLY A 55 -2.23 1.03 -15.88
CA GLY A 55 -3.30 0.09 -16.22
C GLY A 55 -4.54 0.07 -15.29
N GLY A 56 -4.85 1.16 -14.58
CA GLY A 56 -6.06 1.30 -13.74
C GLY A 56 -6.06 0.50 -12.43
N ILE A 57 -5.14 -0.47 -12.27
CA ILE A 57 -5.25 -1.52 -11.24
C ILE A 57 -4.86 -1.16 -9.79
N SER A 58 -4.50 0.05 -9.36
CA SER A 58 -4.00 0.30 -7.97
C SER A 58 -2.85 -0.63 -7.47
N ALA A 59 -1.71 -0.04 -7.15
CA ALA A 59 -0.57 -0.79 -6.59
C ALA A 59 -0.94 -1.57 -5.31
N LEU A 60 -1.88 -1.06 -4.52
CA LEU A 60 -2.33 -1.69 -3.27
C LEU A 60 -2.89 -3.09 -3.46
N THR A 61 -3.45 -3.40 -4.64
CA THR A 61 -4.01 -4.73 -4.94
C THR A 61 -2.95 -5.82 -4.79
N HIS A 62 -1.71 -5.56 -5.19
CA HIS A 62 -0.59 -6.50 -5.07
C HIS A 62 -0.17 -6.77 -3.62
N PHE A 63 -0.44 -5.82 -2.72
CA PHE A 63 -0.09 -5.93 -1.29
C PHE A 63 -1.25 -6.43 -0.44
N LYS A 64 -2.43 -6.67 -1.01
CA LYS A 64 -3.55 -7.27 -0.25
C LYS A 64 -3.18 -8.67 0.22
N LEU A 65 -3.58 -8.99 1.45
CA LEU A 65 -3.53 -10.36 1.94
C LEU A 65 -4.54 -11.18 1.14
N GLN A 66 -4.10 -12.32 0.59
CA GLN A 66 -5.04 -13.28 0.01
C GLN A 66 -5.87 -13.86 1.16
N LYS A 67 -7.20 -13.83 1.04
CA LYS A 67 -8.06 -14.58 1.96
C LYS A 67 -7.72 -16.06 1.78
N GLY A 68 -7.01 -16.65 2.73
CA GLY A 68 -6.85 -18.09 2.77
C GLY A 68 -8.20 -18.75 2.97
N ASN A 69 -8.54 -19.74 2.15
CA ASN A 69 -9.64 -20.67 2.37
C ASN A 69 -9.38 -21.43 3.69
N GLN A 70 -9.76 -20.86 4.83
CA GLN A 70 -9.73 -21.53 6.15
C GLN A 70 -11.13 -21.84 6.68
N GLU A 71 -12.12 -21.92 5.79
CA GLU A 71 -13.52 -22.21 6.13
C GLU A 71 -13.94 -23.61 5.65
N MET A 72 -13.11 -24.63 5.87
CA MET A 72 -13.51 -26.06 5.75
C MET A 72 -12.66 -26.95 6.66
N ARG A 73 -12.77 -26.80 7.98
CA ARG A 73 -12.48 -27.90 8.90
C ARG A 73 -13.16 -27.65 10.25
N GLY A 74 -14.49 -27.77 10.23
CA GLY A 74 -15.29 -28.17 11.40
C GLY A 74 -15.43 -29.69 11.39
#